data_AF-X0YMM4-F1
#
_entry.id   AF-X0YMM4-F1
#
_cell.length_a   1.000
_cell.length_b   1.000
_cell.length_c   1.000
_cell.angle_alpha   90.00
_cell.angle_beta   90.00
_cell.angle_gamma   90.00
#
_symmetry.space_group_name_H-M   'P 1'
#
loop_
_entity.id
_entity.type
_entity.pdbx_description
1 polymer ?
#
loop_
_entity_poly.entity_id
_entity_poly.type
_entity_poly.pdbx_seq_one_letter_code
_entity_poly.pdbx_strand_id
1 'polypeptide(L)'
;MEGPLFSTKAESNLYRSWGAGIIGMTALPEAKLAREAEICYATLACITDYDTWHETEDSVTIDMALANLLRNADTAKKIIGLVAARIPEERECGCGEALKNSIITAPQKIPERMKKDLDLLIGKYIK
;
A
#
# COMPACT_ATOMS: atom_id res chain seq x y z
N MET A 1 3.76 7.87 -6.59
CA MET A 1 4.91 8.69 -7.04
C MET A 1 6.08 8.44 -6.10
N GLU A 2 7.32 8.75 -6.50
CA GLU A 2 8.49 8.48 -5.65
C GLU A 2 8.64 9.48 -4.48
N GLY A 3 8.38 10.78 -4.73
CA GLY A 3 8.68 11.83 -3.75
C GLY A 3 10.17 12.23 -3.74
N PRO A 4 10.63 13.06 -2.78
CA PRO A 4 9.87 13.69 -1.69
C PRO A 4 9.12 14.96 -2.12
N LEU A 5 9.35 15.45 -3.33
CA LEU A 5 8.68 16.62 -3.87
C LEU A 5 7.23 16.28 -4.23
N PHE A 6 6.32 17.25 -4.07
CA PHE A 6 4.97 17.14 -4.60
C PHE A 6 4.98 17.18 -6.13
N SER A 7 3.90 16.66 -6.73
CA SER A 7 3.73 16.67 -8.18
C SER A 7 3.55 18.08 -8.72
N THR A 8 4.09 18.31 -9.90
CA THR A 8 3.75 19.45 -10.73
C THR A 8 2.32 19.33 -11.25
N LYS A 9 1.69 20.44 -11.61
CA LYS A 9 0.33 20.44 -12.20
C LYS A 9 0.23 19.55 -13.45
N ALA A 10 1.31 19.47 -14.24
CA ALA A 10 1.36 18.60 -15.42
C ALA A 10 1.31 17.11 -15.03
N GLU A 11 2.07 16.70 -14.01
CA GLU A 11 2.05 15.33 -13.49
C GLU A 11 0.68 14.99 -12.87
N SER A 12 0.09 15.89 -12.07
CA SER A 12 -1.24 15.68 -11.51
C SER A 12 -2.31 15.50 -12.60
N ASN A 13 -2.25 16.28 -13.67
CA ASN A 13 -3.14 16.10 -14.83
C ASN A 13 -2.88 14.79 -15.59
N LEU A 14 -1.62 14.36 -15.69
CA LEU A 14 -1.29 13.05 -16.26
C LEU A 14 -1.91 11.91 -15.44
N TYR A 15 -1.75 11.91 -14.12
CA TYR A 15 -2.33 10.88 -13.25
C TYR A 15 -3.86 10.84 -13.34
N ARG A 16 -4.51 12.02 -13.40
CA ARG A 16 -5.95 12.13 -13.63
C ARG A 16 -6.36 11.56 -14.99
N SER A 17 -5.57 11.79 -16.04
CA SER A 17 -5.83 11.20 -17.36
C SER A 17 -5.79 9.67 -17.37
N TRP A 18 -5.07 9.06 -16.42
CA TRP A 18 -5.05 7.61 -16.20
C TRP A 18 -6.22 7.11 -15.33
N GLY A 19 -7.08 8.01 -14.85
CA GLY A 19 -8.18 7.67 -13.93
C GLY A 19 -7.73 7.50 -12.47
N ALA A 20 -6.55 8.00 -12.09
CA ALA A 20 -6.12 7.96 -10.69
C ALA A 20 -6.99 8.90 -9.84
N GLY A 21 -7.57 8.36 -8.76
CA GLY A 21 -8.44 9.12 -7.86
C GLY A 21 -7.72 9.75 -6.66
N ILE A 22 -6.58 9.18 -6.24
CA ILE A 22 -5.76 9.64 -5.11
C ILE A 22 -4.28 9.48 -5.45
N ILE A 23 -3.42 10.26 -4.77
CA ILE A 23 -1.97 10.19 -4.91
C ILE A 23 -1.30 10.02 -3.54
N GLY A 24 -0.16 9.34 -3.52
CA GLY A 24 0.64 9.10 -2.33
C GLY A 24 2.01 8.51 -2.68
N MET A 25 2.83 8.32 -1.64
CA MET A 25 4.24 7.94 -1.77
C MET A 25 4.60 6.60 -1.08
N THR A 26 3.67 5.97 -0.34
CA THR A 26 4.00 4.85 0.57
C THR A 26 3.36 3.51 0.22
N ALA A 27 2.20 3.50 -0.46
CA ALA A 27 1.47 2.25 -0.74
C ALA A 27 2.25 1.26 -1.64
N LEU A 28 3.20 1.76 -2.42
CA LEU A 28 4.14 0.95 -3.19
C LEU A 28 5.56 1.25 -2.67
N PRO A 29 6.39 0.24 -2.35
CA PRO A 29 6.21 -1.20 -2.62
C PRO A 29 5.41 -1.99 -1.56
N GLU A 30 4.90 -1.35 -0.51
CA GLU A 30 4.25 -2.03 0.63
C GLU A 30 3.19 -3.06 0.22
N ALA A 31 2.25 -2.69 -0.65
CA ALA A 31 1.18 -3.58 -1.10
C ALA A 31 1.70 -4.80 -1.88
N LYS A 32 2.82 -4.67 -2.61
CA LYS A 32 3.46 -5.79 -3.31
C LYS A 32 4.15 -6.74 -2.34
N LEU A 33 4.89 -6.20 -1.36
CA LEU A 33 5.54 -7.00 -0.34
C LEU A 33 4.54 -7.75 0.54
N ALA A 34 3.44 -7.10 0.92
CA ALA A 34 2.35 -7.77 1.64
C ALA A 34 1.73 -8.91 0.84
N ARG A 35 1.61 -8.75 -0.48
CA ARG A 35 1.13 -9.81 -1.38
C ARG A 35 2.11 -10.98 -1.46
N GLU A 36 3.40 -10.71 -1.59
CA GLU A 36 4.45 -11.75 -1.59
C GLU A 36 4.50 -12.51 -0.25
N ALA A 37 4.17 -11.84 0.86
CA ALA A 37 4.07 -12.44 2.18
C ALA A 37 2.72 -13.12 2.48
N GLU A 38 1.80 -13.22 1.50
CA GLU A 38 0.48 -13.84 1.66
C GLU A 38 -0.40 -13.17 2.76
N ILE A 39 -0.19 -11.86 2.97
CA ILE A 39 -0.93 -11.03 3.92
C ILE A 39 -2.10 -10.34 3.19
N CYS A 40 -3.30 -10.41 3.78
CA CYS A 40 -4.44 -9.61 3.33
C CYS A 40 -4.15 -8.12 3.56
N TYR A 41 -4.00 -7.35 2.48
CA TYR A 41 -3.65 -5.93 2.54
C TYR A 41 -4.79 -5.06 2.00
N ALA A 42 -5.08 -3.99 2.73
CA ALA A 42 -6.00 -2.93 2.31
C ALA A 42 -5.48 -1.58 2.80
N THR A 43 -5.76 -0.50 2.07
CA THR A 43 -5.32 0.85 2.41
C THR A 43 -6.51 1.71 2.85
N LEU A 44 -6.41 2.33 4.02
CA LEU A 44 -7.28 3.44 4.43
C LEU A 44 -6.58 4.76 4.06
N ALA A 45 -6.90 5.31 2.90
CA ALA A 45 -6.34 6.59 2.45
C ALA A 45 -7.07 7.77 3.10
N CYS A 46 -6.34 8.61 3.81
CA CYS A 46 -6.87 9.82 4.44
C CYS A 46 -6.52 11.04 3.59
N ILE A 47 -7.52 11.64 2.92
CA ILE A 47 -7.30 12.78 2.03
C ILE A 47 -6.88 14.01 2.83
N THR A 48 -5.73 14.60 2.50
CA THR A 48 -5.20 15.80 3.14
C THR A 48 -5.37 17.07 2.32
N ASP A 49 -5.47 16.96 1.00
CA ASP A 49 -5.52 18.08 0.07
C ASP A 49 -5.86 17.54 -1.33
N TYR A 50 -5.97 18.44 -2.31
CA TYR A 50 -6.27 18.11 -3.71
C TYR A 50 -5.04 18.06 -4.61
N ASP A 51 -3.82 17.86 -4.09
CA ASP A 51 -2.60 17.93 -4.89
C ASP A 51 -2.51 19.28 -5.65
N THR A 52 -1.73 19.39 -6.73
CA THR A 52 -1.52 20.67 -7.44
C THR A 52 -2.42 20.90 -8.66
N TRP A 53 -3.45 20.05 -8.87
CA TRP A 53 -4.33 20.18 -10.04
C TRP A 53 -5.47 21.19 -9.86
N HIS A 54 -5.90 21.42 -8.62
CA HIS A 54 -7.09 22.23 -8.34
C HIS A 54 -6.78 23.72 -8.54
N GLU A 55 -7.61 24.42 -9.32
CA GLU A 55 -7.35 25.81 -9.69
C GLU A 55 -7.90 26.84 -8.70
N THR A 56 -8.84 26.44 -7.83
CA THR A 56 -9.52 27.35 -6.89
C THR A 56 -9.06 27.19 -5.43
N GLU A 57 -8.19 26.22 -5.14
CA GLU A 57 -7.57 26.08 -3.82
C GLU A 57 -6.08 26.37 -3.92
N ASP A 58 -5.51 26.95 -2.87
CA ASP A 58 -4.08 27.24 -2.81
C ASP A 58 -3.24 25.96 -2.98
N SER A 59 -2.09 26.08 -3.64
CA SER A 59 -1.13 24.98 -3.79
C SER A 59 -0.83 24.33 -2.44
N VAL A 60 -0.71 23.00 -2.42
CA VAL A 60 -0.45 22.22 -1.20
C VAL A 60 0.74 22.78 -0.41
N THR A 61 0.50 23.10 0.86
CA THR A 61 1.53 23.46 1.83
C THR A 61 1.65 22.37 2.89
N ILE A 62 2.84 22.25 3.48
CA ILE A 62 3.12 21.27 4.55
C ILE A 62 2.17 21.50 5.74
N ASP A 63 1.88 22.76 6.09
CA ASP A 63 1.03 23.09 7.23
C ASP A 63 -0.43 22.68 7.01
N MET A 64 -0.98 22.89 5.81
CA MET A 64 -2.33 22.44 5.45
C MET A 64 -2.43 20.92 5.51
N ALA A 65 -1.45 20.23 4.93
CA ALA A 65 -1.40 18.77 4.93
C ALA A 65 -1.32 18.22 6.35
N LEU A 66 -0.46 18.80 7.21
CA LEU A 66 -0.29 18.37 8.59
C LEU A 66 -1.55 18.61 9.44
N ALA A 67 -2.22 19.75 9.27
CA ALA A 67 -3.46 20.06 9.99
C ALA A 67 -4.59 19.09 9.62
N ASN A 68 -4.76 18.78 8.33
CA ASN A 68 -5.73 17.78 7.87
C ASN A 68 -5.35 16.37 8.32
N LEU A 69 -4.06 16.02 8.31
CA LEU A 69 -3.56 14.73 8.78
C LEU A 69 -3.92 14.48 10.26
N LEU A 70 -3.70 15.47 11.13
CA LEU A 70 -4.03 15.36 12.55
C LEU A 70 -5.53 15.17 12.77
N ARG A 71 -6.39 15.89 12.02
CA ARG A 71 -7.85 15.70 12.06
C ARG A 71 -8.26 14.31 11.56
N ASN A 72 -7.62 13.83 10.51
CA ASN A 72 -7.90 12.51 9.95
C ASN A 72 -7.46 11.38 10.88
N ALA A 73 -6.41 11.57 11.68
CA ALA A 73 -5.87 10.54 12.56
C ALA A 73 -6.91 9.99 13.55
N ASP A 74 -7.74 10.84 14.15
CA ASP A 74 -8.77 10.38 15.09
C ASP A 74 -9.91 9.63 14.41
N THR A 75 -10.28 10.03 13.19
CA THR A 75 -11.25 9.31 12.37
C THR A 75 -10.69 7.94 11.96
N ALA A 76 -9.42 7.90 11.53
CA ALA A 76 -8.75 6.67 11.14
C ALA A 76 -8.68 5.67 12.31
N LYS A 77 -8.32 6.12 13.53
CA LYS A 77 -8.31 5.26 14.72
C LYS A 77 -9.68 4.61 14.99
N LYS A 78 -10.77 5.38 14.88
CA LYS A 78 -12.13 4.86 15.05
C LYS A 78 -12.47 3.82 13.99
N ILE A 79 -12.15 4.09 12.72
CA ILE A 79 -12.36 3.15 11.61
C ILE A 79 -11.57 1.86 11.85
N ILE A 80 -10.30 1.96 12.22
CA ILE A 80 -9.43 0.81 12.51
C ILE A 80 -10.02 -0.05 13.64
N GLY A 81 -10.51 0.57 14.73
CA GLY A 81 -11.16 -0.17 15.82
C GLY A 81 -12.40 -0.93 15.36
N LEU A 82 -13.24 -0.31 14.52
CA LEU A 82 -14.43 -0.96 13.96
C LEU A 82 -14.10 -2.08 12.99
N VAL A 83 -13.07 -1.89 12.16
CA VAL A 83 -12.61 -2.90 11.19
C VAL A 83 -11.98 -4.08 11.92
N ALA A 84 -11.12 -3.84 12.91
CA ALA A 84 -10.46 -4.90 13.68
C ALA A 84 -11.47 -5.83 14.38
N ALA A 85 -12.60 -5.28 14.86
CA ALA A 85 -13.67 -6.07 15.47
C ALA A 85 -14.56 -6.84 14.47
N ARG A 86 -14.44 -6.55 13.17
CA ARG A 86 -15.28 -7.12 12.10
C ARG A 86 -14.53 -7.99 11.10
N ILE A 87 -13.20 -7.98 11.13
CA ILE A 87 -12.40 -8.89 10.31
C ILE A 87 -12.68 -10.32 10.78
N PRO A 88 -13.11 -11.24 9.89
CA PRO A 88 -13.33 -12.63 10.25
C PRO A 88 -12.01 -13.31 10.60
N GLU A 89 -12.05 -14.27 11.53
CA GLU A 89 -10.87 -15.09 11.88
C GLU A 89 -10.42 -15.97 10.71
N GLU A 90 -11.38 -16.53 9.98
CA GLU A 90 -11.14 -17.33 8.79
C GLU A 90 -11.12 -16.45 7.53
N ARG A 91 -10.20 -16.77 6.61
CA ARG A 91 -10.05 -16.07 5.33
C ARG A 91 -10.78 -16.85 4.24
N GLU A 92 -11.67 -16.17 3.51
CA GLU A 92 -12.32 -16.73 2.33
C GLU A 92 -11.65 -16.30 1.01
N CYS A 93 -10.60 -15.46 1.08
CA CYS A 93 -9.91 -14.93 -0.09
C CYS A 93 -8.63 -15.72 -0.45
N GLY A 94 -8.19 -15.62 -1.70
CA GLY A 94 -6.97 -16.27 -2.20
C GLY A 94 -5.65 -15.65 -1.75
N CYS A 95 -5.65 -14.62 -0.90
CA CYS A 95 -4.44 -13.93 -0.47
C CYS A 95 -3.45 -14.87 0.26
N GLY A 96 -3.96 -15.84 1.02
CA GLY A 96 -3.16 -16.82 1.76
C GLY A 96 -2.46 -17.88 0.89
N GLU A 97 -2.64 -17.84 -0.43
CA GLU A 97 -1.96 -18.72 -1.39
C GLU A 97 -1.33 -17.94 -2.55
N ALA A 98 -1.18 -16.62 -2.42
CA ALA A 98 -0.74 -15.75 -3.51
C ALA A 98 0.65 -16.13 -4.07
N LEU A 99 1.52 -16.72 -3.24
CA LEU A 99 2.90 -17.04 -3.62
C LEU A 99 3.03 -18.42 -4.30
N LYS A 100 2.02 -19.29 -4.14
CA LYS A 100 2.04 -20.71 -4.53
C LYS A 100 2.52 -20.98 -5.96
N ASN A 101 2.10 -20.15 -6.92
CA ASN A 101 2.40 -20.32 -8.34
C ASN A 101 3.26 -19.19 -8.92
N SER A 102 3.87 -18.35 -8.08
CA SER A 102 4.71 -17.22 -8.54
C SER A 102 6.21 -17.48 -8.41
N ILE A 103 6.62 -18.57 -7.74
CA ILE A 103 8.03 -18.96 -7.64
C ILE A 103 8.43 -19.74 -8.90
N ILE A 104 9.19 -19.08 -9.78
CA ILE A 104 9.69 -19.67 -11.03
C ILE A 104 10.99 -20.46 -10.81
N THR A 105 11.79 -20.05 -9.81
CA THR A 105 13.08 -20.68 -9.52
C THR A 105 12.87 -22.11 -9.05
N ALA A 106 13.44 -23.07 -9.78
CA ALA A 106 13.36 -24.48 -9.41
C ALA A 106 13.94 -24.70 -7.99
N PRO A 107 13.25 -25.41 -7.07
CA PRO A 107 13.66 -25.55 -5.67
C PRO A 107 15.12 -25.97 -5.44
N GLN A 108 15.61 -26.88 -6.28
CA GLN A 108 16.99 -27.39 -6.26
C GLN A 108 18.07 -26.36 -6.66
N LYS A 109 17.67 -25.25 -7.28
CA LYS A 109 18.56 -24.14 -7.67
C LYS A 109 18.56 -23.00 -6.66
N ILE A 110 17.70 -23.04 -5.64
CA ILE A 110 17.63 -22.00 -4.61
C ILE A 110 18.76 -22.26 -3.61
N PRO A 111 19.70 -21.33 -3.40
CA PRO A 111 20.77 -21.50 -2.42
C PRO A 111 20.22 -21.70 -1.00
N GLU A 112 20.84 -22.56 -0.21
CA GLU A 112 20.41 -22.85 1.18
C GLU A 112 20.32 -21.59 2.05
N ARG A 113 21.24 -20.64 1.84
CA ARG A 113 21.15 -19.32 2.49
C ARG A 113 19.83 -18.61 2.19
N MET A 114 19.41 -18.57 0.92
CA MET A 114 18.16 -17.90 0.52
C MET A 114 16.94 -18.62 1.06
N LYS A 115 16.96 -19.96 1.12
CA LYS A 115 15.89 -20.74 1.78
C LYS A 115 15.74 -20.34 3.23
N LYS A 116 16.85 -20.21 3.96
CA LYS A 116 16.86 -19.76 5.35
C LYS A 116 16.41 -18.32 5.51
N ASP A 117 16.90 -17.40 4.67
CA ASP A 117 16.58 -15.97 4.76
C ASP A 117 15.09 -15.68 4.43
N LEU A 118 14.47 -16.50 3.58
CA LEU A 118 13.08 -16.33 3.13
C LEU A 118 12.10 -17.38 3.69
N ASP A 119 12.50 -18.16 4.70
CA ASP A 119 11.74 -19.30 5.22
C ASP A 119 10.28 -18.95 5.58
N LEU A 120 10.09 -17.78 6.20
CA LEU A 120 8.75 -17.27 6.56
C LEU A 120 7.83 -17.02 5.38
N LEU A 121 8.37 -16.80 4.18
CA LEU A 121 7.61 -16.53 2.96
C LEU A 121 7.45 -17.80 2.11
N ILE A 122 8.57 -18.49 1.84
CA ILE A 122 8.59 -19.60 0.86
C ILE A 122 8.52 -20.99 1.49
N GLY A 123 8.75 -21.14 2.81
CA GLY A 123 8.91 -22.45 3.46
C GLY A 123 7.67 -23.36 3.36
N LYS A 124 6.49 -22.77 3.17
CA LYS A 124 5.24 -23.50 2.86
C LYS A 124 5.30 -24.25 1.52
N TYR A 125 6.07 -23.76 0.56
CA TYR A 125 6.13 -24.25 -0.83
C TYR A 125 7.46 -24.90 -1.21
N ILE A 126 8.56 -24.45 -0.60
CA ILE A 126 9.92 -24.87 -0.90
C ILE A 126 10.48 -25.57 0.33
N LYS A 127 10.72 -26.88 0.21
CA LYS A 127 11.44 -27.69 1.19
C LYS A 127 12.86 -27.98 0.70
#